data_AF-A0A7W3X5G3-F1
#
_entry.id   AF-A0A7W3X5G3-F1
#
_cell.length_a   1.000
_cell.length_b   1.000
_cell.length_c   1.000
_cell.angle_alpha   90.00
_cell.angle_beta   90.00
_cell.angle_gamma   90.00
#
_symmetry.space_group_name_H-M   'P 1'
#
loop_
_entity.id
_entity.type
_entity.pdbx_description
1 polymer ?
#
loop_
_entity_poly.entity_id
_entity_poly.type
_entity_poly.pdbx_seq_one_letter_code
_entity_poly.pdbx_strand_id
1 'polypeptide(L)'
;MKGKTLVATAVFLLLLYLMLFFDLTGTAHPVVPGSYQAQFTSLKQQLKNNHHDNAMVKIKQLLAQGSLIGKPGNLWLLEQKASIEEKRLHFHSARESYYQALALKPKHKVRRDYQNRIIGLNNHINASQQERDLRSHYRDSRDSGIAKQLKNNITIAYIYLDDGRWSQWSGKARMQNHTNLKHVVNWYQQQASNYQITDLNFDIRYFYINSPKGLSRQWLLSKDFSRYADDMLAQQLGFASIKDFVTNLSQGRADSQVALVFHTNAEARSFARTCPAGKQYQSCQIEYAMLTKKIGPTNRIDTTTQTQSHEILHLFGAADLYNIQNAKDFAVTDIMNYYSADLKYASLDPITAWAIGWSKLPTTPFAVEDKITPKIAVK
;
A
#
# COMPACT_ATOMS: atom_id res chain seq x y z
N MET A 1 62.39 -25.73 21.53
CA MET A 1 61.09 -25.98 20.86
C MET A 1 59.83 -25.67 21.69
N LYS A 2 59.90 -25.44 23.01
CA LYS A 2 58.68 -25.23 23.85
C LYS A 2 58.04 -23.83 23.80
N GLY A 3 58.79 -22.78 23.41
CA GLY A 3 58.27 -21.40 23.40
C GLY A 3 57.34 -21.05 22.23
N LYS A 4 57.50 -21.70 21.07
CA LYS A 4 56.67 -21.41 19.88
C LYS A 4 55.24 -21.94 20.01
N THR A 5 55.06 -23.04 20.73
CA THR A 5 53.74 -23.65 20.96
C THR A 5 52.89 -22.78 21.88
N LEU A 6 53.48 -22.19 22.93
CA LEU A 6 52.75 -21.36 23.89
C LEU A 6 52.19 -20.06 23.27
N VAL A 7 52.97 -19.43 22.38
CA VAL A 7 52.55 -18.21 21.67
C VAL A 7 51.42 -18.52 20.68
N ALA A 8 51.49 -19.65 19.97
CA ALA A 8 50.43 -20.06 19.06
C ALA A 8 49.11 -20.34 19.79
N THR A 9 49.14 -20.98 20.95
CA THR A 9 47.93 -21.23 21.76
C THR A 9 47.34 -19.94 22.33
N ALA A 10 48.17 -19.00 22.78
CA ALA A 10 47.70 -17.70 23.28
C ALA A 10 47.06 -16.84 22.18
N VAL A 11 47.65 -16.82 20.98
CA VAL A 11 47.08 -16.11 19.82
C VAL A 11 45.78 -16.76 19.36
N PHE A 12 45.70 -18.10 19.37
CA PHE A 12 44.47 -18.82 19.01
C PHE A 12 43.34 -18.57 20.00
N LEU A 13 43.62 -18.59 21.31
CA LEU A 13 42.63 -18.27 22.35
C LEU A 13 42.19 -16.80 22.29
N LEU A 14 43.10 -15.87 21.99
CA LEU A 14 42.76 -14.46 21.78
C LEU A 14 41.87 -14.28 20.54
N LEU A 15 42.16 -15.00 19.45
CA LEU A 15 41.33 -14.99 18.25
C LEU A 15 39.96 -15.63 18.49
N LEU A 16 39.87 -16.72 19.25
CA LEU A 16 38.61 -17.34 19.64
C LEU A 16 37.78 -16.42 20.55
N TYR A 17 38.42 -15.77 21.52
CA TYR A 17 37.82 -14.74 22.35
C TYR A 17 37.31 -13.59 21.48
N LEU A 18 38.15 -13.06 20.58
CA LEU A 18 37.74 -12.02 19.64
C LEU A 18 36.60 -12.48 18.73
N MET A 19 36.55 -13.72 18.24
CA MET A 19 35.44 -14.23 17.43
C MET A 19 34.14 -14.44 18.24
N LEU A 20 34.22 -14.72 19.55
CA LEU A 20 33.05 -14.76 20.42
C LEU A 20 32.46 -13.36 20.67
N PHE A 21 33.25 -12.29 20.52
CA PHE A 21 32.81 -10.90 20.68
C PHE A 21 32.61 -10.14 19.36
N PHE A 22 33.21 -10.58 18.26
CA PHE A 22 33.05 -10.03 16.92
C PHE A 22 32.12 -10.90 16.09
N ASP A 23 30.83 -10.68 16.29
CA ASP A 23 29.84 -11.23 15.39
C ASP A 23 29.82 -10.45 14.06
N LEU A 24 30.36 -11.07 13.01
CA LEU A 24 30.36 -10.56 11.64
C LEU A 24 28.95 -10.45 11.04
N THR A 25 27.92 -11.04 11.66
CA THR A 25 26.54 -11.05 11.17
C THR A 25 25.63 -9.99 11.80
N GLY A 26 26.09 -9.28 12.82
CA GLY A 26 25.29 -8.26 13.53
C GLY A 26 24.20 -8.82 14.46
N THR A 27 24.29 -10.09 14.87
CA THR A 27 23.33 -10.76 15.78
C THR A 27 23.77 -10.80 17.25
N ALA A 28 24.93 -10.23 17.58
CA ALA A 28 25.43 -10.12 18.94
C ALA A 28 24.43 -9.37 19.84
N HIS A 29 24.25 -9.87 21.07
CA HIS A 29 23.36 -9.23 22.03
C HIS A 29 23.84 -7.81 22.31
N PRO A 30 22.99 -6.78 22.15
CA PRO A 30 23.34 -5.47 22.66
C PRO A 30 23.47 -5.55 24.18
N VAL A 31 24.47 -4.87 24.73
CA VAL A 31 24.56 -4.70 26.18
C VAL A 31 23.40 -3.79 26.60
N VAL A 32 22.45 -4.37 27.32
CA VAL A 32 21.24 -3.70 27.84
C VAL A 32 21.13 -3.96 29.35
N PRO A 33 20.46 -3.07 30.12
CA PRO A 33 20.25 -3.30 31.54
C PRO A 33 19.51 -4.61 31.81
N GLY A 34 19.77 -5.22 32.97
CA GLY A 34 19.20 -6.52 33.37
C GLY A 34 17.68 -6.58 33.24
N SER A 35 16.98 -5.50 33.57
CA SER A 35 15.52 -5.36 33.46
C SER A 35 14.97 -5.51 32.04
N TYR A 36 15.82 -5.37 31.01
CA TYR A 36 15.44 -5.47 29.60
C TYR A 36 15.90 -6.77 28.92
N GLN A 37 16.73 -7.58 29.57
CA GLN A 37 17.33 -8.77 28.94
C GLN A 37 16.27 -9.76 28.44
N ALA A 38 15.26 -10.07 29.26
CA ALA A 38 14.18 -10.98 28.87
C ALA A 38 13.40 -10.47 27.63
N GLN A 39 13.19 -9.16 27.54
CA GLN A 39 12.48 -8.54 26.42
C GLN A 39 13.30 -8.62 25.12
N PHE A 40 14.61 -8.37 25.18
CA PHE A 40 15.51 -8.50 24.02
C PHE A 40 15.69 -9.96 23.59
N THR A 41 15.75 -10.92 24.53
CA THR A 41 15.78 -12.35 24.22
C THR A 41 14.51 -12.80 23.50
N SER A 42 13.34 -12.39 24.00
CA SER A 42 12.06 -12.66 23.35
C SER A 42 12.00 -12.07 21.94
N LEU A 43 12.40 -10.80 21.79
CA LEU A 43 12.44 -10.13 20.48
C LEU A 43 13.38 -10.82 19.49
N LYS A 44 14.57 -11.25 19.93
CA LYS A 44 15.50 -12.01 19.08
C LYS A 44 14.89 -13.34 18.61
N GLN A 45 14.17 -14.03 19.49
CA GLN A 45 13.46 -15.26 19.11
C GLN A 45 12.36 -14.99 18.08
N GLN A 46 11.62 -13.89 18.22
CA GLN A 46 10.63 -13.46 17.22
C GLN A 46 11.27 -13.18 15.86
N LEU A 47 12.38 -12.44 15.83
CA LEU A 47 13.13 -12.15 14.60
C LEU A 47 13.66 -13.44 13.94
N LYS A 48 14.22 -14.37 14.72
CA LYS A 48 14.70 -15.67 14.24
C LYS A 48 13.58 -16.52 13.63
N ASN A 49 12.38 -16.44 14.20
CA ASN A 49 11.20 -17.15 13.72
C ASN A 49 10.45 -16.41 12.59
N ASN A 50 11.02 -15.33 12.03
CA ASN A 50 10.37 -14.47 11.03
C ASN A 50 9.02 -13.86 11.49
N HIS A 51 8.78 -13.75 12.80
CA HIS A 51 7.61 -13.09 13.38
C HIS A 51 7.78 -11.57 13.37
N HIS A 52 8.04 -10.99 12.18
CA HIS A 52 8.38 -9.57 12.02
C HIS A 52 7.29 -8.61 12.48
N ASP A 53 6.02 -9.01 12.44
CA ASP A 53 4.89 -8.17 12.89
C ASP A 53 4.91 -7.98 14.41
N ASN A 54 5.03 -9.08 15.15
CA ASN A 54 5.17 -9.07 16.60
C ASN A 54 6.47 -8.37 17.02
N ALA A 55 7.56 -8.63 16.30
CA ALA A 55 8.84 -7.99 16.54
C ALA A 55 8.75 -6.47 16.37
N MET A 56 8.10 -5.96 15.32
CA MET A 56 7.94 -4.53 15.08
C MET A 56 7.15 -3.85 16.21
N VAL A 57 6.07 -4.47 16.70
CA VAL A 57 5.32 -3.93 17.86
C VAL A 57 6.23 -3.82 19.08
N LYS A 58 6.99 -4.87 19.38
CA LYS A 58 7.90 -4.89 20.53
C LYS A 58 9.05 -3.88 20.36
N ILE A 59 9.61 -3.74 19.16
CA ILE A 59 10.66 -2.76 18.85
C ILE A 59 10.16 -1.34 19.10
N LYS A 60 8.96 -0.98 18.62
CA LYS A 60 8.38 0.35 18.85
C LYS A 60 8.18 0.64 20.33
N GLN A 61 7.66 -0.33 21.10
CA GLN A 61 7.49 -0.21 22.54
C GLN A 61 8.82 -0.01 23.28
N LEU A 62 9.87 -0.74 22.90
CA LEU A 62 11.19 -0.61 23.50
C LEU A 62 11.84 0.73 23.14
N LEU A 63 11.78 1.16 21.88
CA LEU A 63 12.34 2.45 21.44
C LEU A 63 11.70 3.64 22.18
N ALA A 64 10.41 3.55 22.54
CA ALA A 64 9.75 4.57 23.35
C ALA A 64 10.35 4.72 24.77
N GLN A 65 11.05 3.69 25.27
CA GLN A 65 11.73 3.69 26.56
C GLN A 65 13.23 4.04 26.43
N GLY A 66 13.63 4.65 25.31
CA GLY A 66 15.02 4.64 24.84
C GLY A 66 16.08 5.15 25.82
N SER A 67 15.77 6.10 26.70
CA SER A 67 16.73 6.57 27.72
C SER A 67 17.11 5.47 28.72
N LEU A 68 16.17 4.60 29.07
CA LEU A 68 16.35 3.50 30.03
C LEU A 68 17.13 2.33 29.44
N ILE A 69 17.02 2.10 28.13
CA ILE A 69 17.68 1.00 27.42
C ILE A 69 19.16 1.30 27.15
N GLY A 70 19.48 2.58 26.94
CA GLY A 70 20.83 3.04 26.59
C GLY A 70 21.13 2.94 25.09
N LYS A 71 22.21 3.63 24.68
CA LYS A 71 22.60 3.78 23.27
C LYS A 71 22.80 2.44 22.52
N PRO A 72 23.49 1.43 23.07
CA PRO A 72 23.72 0.17 22.35
C PRO A 72 22.42 -0.58 22.04
N GLY A 73 21.48 -0.62 22.99
CA GLY A 73 20.18 -1.26 22.76
C GLY A 73 19.32 -0.50 21.75
N ASN A 74 19.25 0.84 21.84
CA ASN A 74 18.51 1.66 20.88
C ASN A 74 19.05 1.52 19.45
N LEU A 75 20.38 1.52 19.32
CA LEU A 75 21.04 1.32 18.04
C LEU A 75 20.62 -0.01 17.40
N TRP A 76 20.70 -1.10 18.15
CA TRP A 76 20.29 -2.42 17.66
C TRP A 76 18.81 -2.46 17.29
N LEU A 77 17.93 -1.86 18.11
CA LEU A 77 16.50 -1.77 17.82
C LEU A 77 16.20 -1.01 16.51
N LEU A 78 16.91 0.09 16.26
CA LEU A 78 16.78 0.86 15.01
C LEU A 78 17.28 0.08 13.80
N GLU A 79 18.39 -0.68 13.92
CA GLU A 79 18.87 -1.58 12.88
C GLU A 79 17.81 -2.65 12.53
N GLN A 80 17.20 -3.29 13.54
CA GLN A 80 16.14 -4.28 13.31
C GLN A 80 14.86 -3.65 12.72
N LYS A 81 14.49 -2.46 13.20
CA LYS A 81 13.36 -1.69 12.67
C LYS A 81 13.55 -1.41 11.18
N ALA A 82 14.69 -0.86 10.80
CA ALA A 82 15.02 -0.54 9.41
C ALA A 82 14.98 -1.79 8.52
N SER A 83 15.55 -2.91 8.97
CA SER A 83 15.53 -4.17 8.22
C SER A 83 14.11 -4.70 7.98
N ILE A 84 13.22 -4.62 8.98
CA ILE A 84 11.81 -5.01 8.80
C ILE A 84 11.10 -4.05 7.83
N GLU A 85 11.35 -2.74 7.93
CA GLU A 85 10.77 -1.74 7.03
C GLU A 85 11.22 -1.96 5.58
N GLU A 86 12.49 -2.31 5.33
CA GLU A 86 12.97 -2.72 4.00
C GLU A 86 12.22 -3.95 3.47
N LYS A 87 12.05 -4.99 4.29
CA LYS A 87 11.30 -6.20 3.91
C LYS A 87 9.84 -5.90 3.57
N ARG A 88 9.28 -4.83 4.14
CA ARG A 88 7.93 -4.36 3.86
C ARG A 88 7.85 -3.39 2.68
N LEU A 89 8.98 -3.05 2.05
CA LEU A 89 9.12 -2.01 1.03
C LEU A 89 8.82 -0.58 1.52
N HIS A 90 8.91 -0.35 2.84
CA HIS A 90 8.72 0.96 3.46
C HIS A 90 10.04 1.76 3.44
N PHE A 91 10.56 2.03 2.24
CA PHE A 91 11.94 2.51 2.06
C PHE A 91 12.23 3.87 2.71
N HIS A 92 11.24 4.78 2.76
CA HIS A 92 11.39 6.06 3.45
C HIS A 92 11.55 5.84 4.95
N SER A 93 10.68 5.04 5.57
CA SER A 93 10.76 4.71 6.98
C SER A 93 12.07 3.99 7.34
N ALA A 94 12.49 3.03 6.50
CA ALA A 94 13.77 2.34 6.67
C ALA A 94 14.96 3.31 6.61
N ARG A 95 14.94 4.25 5.66
CA ARG A 95 15.97 5.29 5.52
C ARG A 95 16.06 6.14 6.79
N GLU A 96 14.92 6.60 7.30
CA GLU A 96 14.88 7.39 8.54
C GLU A 96 15.38 6.58 9.75
N SER A 97 14.99 5.31 9.86
CA SER A 97 15.49 4.42 10.90
C SER A 97 17.03 4.23 10.82
N TYR A 98 17.59 4.15 9.61
CA TYR A 98 19.05 4.12 9.44
C TYR A 98 19.74 5.45 9.75
N TYR A 99 19.13 6.60 9.43
CA TYR A 99 19.67 7.90 9.86
C TYR A 99 19.71 8.02 11.38
N GLN A 100 18.64 7.59 12.07
CA GLN A 100 18.59 7.56 13.54
C GLN A 100 19.66 6.62 14.11
N ALA A 101 19.84 5.44 13.52
CA ALA A 101 20.88 4.50 13.94
C ALA A 101 22.29 5.09 13.74
N LEU A 102 22.53 5.74 12.60
CA LEU A 102 23.80 6.41 12.29
C LEU A 102 24.14 7.49 13.31
N ALA A 103 23.15 8.27 13.75
CA ALA A 103 23.33 9.31 14.77
C ALA A 103 23.76 8.79 16.15
N LEU A 104 23.48 7.51 16.46
CA LEU A 104 23.88 6.86 17.72
C LEU A 104 25.28 6.23 17.66
N LYS A 105 25.87 6.06 16.47
CA LYS A 105 27.21 5.47 16.32
C LYS A 105 28.31 6.48 16.72
N PRO A 106 29.40 6.03 17.35
CA PRO A 106 30.57 6.87 17.56
C PRO A 106 31.16 7.35 16.22
N LYS A 107 31.53 8.64 16.11
CA LYS A 107 32.02 9.28 14.86
C LYS A 107 33.20 8.53 14.20
N HIS A 108 34.07 7.90 14.99
CA HIS A 108 35.22 7.12 14.52
C HIS A 108 34.87 5.69 14.05
N LYS A 109 33.61 5.27 14.19
CA LYS A 109 33.07 3.98 13.74
C LYS A 109 31.93 4.14 12.74
N VAL A 110 31.83 5.29 12.05
CA VAL A 110 30.92 5.43 10.90
C VAL A 110 31.35 4.42 9.85
N ARG A 111 30.64 3.31 9.83
CA ARG A 111 30.88 2.25 8.86
C ARG A 111 30.25 2.69 7.52
N ARG A 112 30.97 2.43 6.42
CA ARG A 112 30.49 2.64 5.05
C ARG A 112 29.18 1.88 4.76
N ASP A 113 28.84 0.85 5.55
CA ASP A 113 27.65 0.00 5.38
C ASP A 113 26.34 0.81 5.48
N TYR A 114 26.16 1.66 6.49
CA TYR A 114 24.97 2.49 6.67
C TYR A 114 24.81 3.50 5.55
N GLN A 115 25.90 4.19 5.20
CA GLN A 115 25.89 5.15 4.10
C GLN A 115 25.50 4.45 2.79
N ASN A 116 26.08 3.28 2.52
CA ASN A 116 25.73 2.48 1.34
C ASN A 116 24.26 2.01 1.37
N ARG A 117 23.73 1.60 2.53
CA ARG A 117 22.30 1.24 2.68
C ARG A 117 21.38 2.42 2.42
N ILE A 118 21.67 3.58 3.03
CA ILE A 118 20.92 4.83 2.82
C ILE A 118 20.95 5.25 1.35
N ILE A 119 22.12 5.17 0.69
CA ILE A 119 22.24 5.44 -0.75
C ILE A 119 21.38 4.46 -1.56
N GLY A 120 21.43 3.16 -1.25
CA GLY A 120 20.59 2.15 -1.90
C GLY A 120 19.09 2.44 -1.75
N LEU A 121 18.64 2.82 -0.55
CA LEU A 121 17.26 3.21 -0.30
C LEU A 121 16.86 4.47 -1.07
N ASN A 122 17.72 5.49 -1.10
CA ASN A 122 17.48 6.68 -1.90
C ASN A 122 17.38 6.36 -3.40
N ASN A 123 18.19 5.44 -3.91
CA ASN A 123 18.09 4.99 -5.30
C ASN A 123 16.75 4.29 -5.57
N HIS A 124 16.29 3.42 -4.66
CA HIS A 124 14.97 2.79 -4.77
C HIS A 124 13.85 3.83 -4.76
N ILE A 125 13.88 4.76 -3.80
CA ILE A 125 12.92 5.85 -3.70
C ILE A 125 12.87 6.64 -5.01
N ASN A 126 14.03 7.07 -5.52
CA ASN A 126 14.13 7.88 -6.73
C ASN A 126 13.69 7.11 -7.99
N ALA A 127 13.99 5.82 -8.08
CA ALA A 127 13.54 4.98 -9.21
C ALA A 127 12.01 4.85 -9.28
N SER A 128 11.31 4.97 -8.15
CA SER A 128 9.85 4.96 -8.08
C SER A 128 9.20 6.33 -8.36
N GLN A 129 9.95 7.32 -8.84
CA GLN A 129 9.43 8.68 -9.09
C GLN A 129 9.17 8.99 -10.58
N GLN A 130 9.02 7.97 -11.44
CA GLN A 130 8.88 8.17 -12.89
C GLN A 130 7.66 9.00 -13.30
N GLU A 131 6.59 8.90 -12.52
CA GLU A 131 5.33 9.62 -12.74
C GLU A 131 5.20 10.84 -11.82
N ARG A 132 6.23 11.11 -11.02
CA ARG A 132 6.31 12.33 -10.22
C ARG A 132 6.28 13.53 -11.17
N ASP A 133 5.72 14.64 -10.70
CA ASP A 133 5.61 15.90 -11.44
C ASP A 133 4.55 15.93 -12.56
N LEU A 134 3.78 14.85 -12.77
CA LEU A 134 2.60 14.89 -13.65
C LEU A 134 1.52 15.87 -13.14
N ARG A 135 1.53 16.19 -11.84
CA ARG A 135 0.61 17.12 -11.18
C ARG A 135 1.34 18.02 -10.18
N SER A 136 0.89 19.26 -10.05
CA SER A 136 1.36 20.21 -9.02
C SER A 136 0.47 20.26 -7.77
N HIS A 137 -0.72 19.67 -7.82
CA HIS A 137 -1.74 19.70 -6.77
C HIS A 137 -2.52 18.38 -6.71
N TYR A 138 -3.15 18.12 -5.57
CA TYR A 138 -4.07 17.02 -5.39
C TYR A 138 -5.40 17.36 -6.05
N ARG A 139 -5.84 16.50 -6.97
CA ARG A 139 -7.12 16.60 -7.67
C ARG A 139 -8.03 15.52 -7.13
N ASP A 140 -8.67 15.78 -5.99
CA ASP A 140 -9.67 14.85 -5.50
C ASP A 140 -10.91 14.90 -6.39
N SER A 141 -11.65 13.80 -6.38
CA SER A 141 -13.03 13.75 -6.85
C SER A 141 -13.95 13.38 -5.70
N ARG A 142 -13.67 13.90 -4.50
CA ARG A 142 -14.49 13.67 -3.32
C ARG A 142 -15.93 14.07 -3.60
N ASP A 143 -16.88 13.28 -3.10
CA ASP A 143 -18.32 13.52 -3.23
C ASP A 143 -18.82 13.59 -4.70
N SER A 144 -18.01 13.11 -5.64
CA SER A 144 -18.32 13.05 -7.08
C SER A 144 -18.60 11.60 -7.51
N GLY A 145 -19.00 11.41 -8.77
CA GLY A 145 -19.18 10.07 -9.33
C GLY A 145 -20.42 9.32 -8.85
N ILE A 146 -20.39 8.01 -9.07
CA ILE A 146 -21.42 7.07 -8.60
C ILE A 146 -21.13 6.73 -7.14
N ALA A 147 -19.85 6.53 -6.84
CA ALA A 147 -19.33 6.22 -5.53
C ALA A 147 -18.80 7.50 -4.87
N LYS A 148 -19.64 8.21 -4.11
CA LYS A 148 -19.30 9.48 -3.49
C LYS A 148 -18.32 9.37 -2.31
N GLN A 149 -18.54 8.38 -1.44
CA GLN A 149 -17.82 8.21 -0.17
C GLN A 149 -17.76 6.74 0.20
N LEU A 150 -16.64 6.27 0.75
CA LEU A 150 -16.49 4.87 1.15
C LEU A 150 -17.14 4.61 2.53
N LYS A 151 -18.44 4.86 2.69
CA LYS A 151 -19.18 4.73 3.96
C LYS A 151 -20.45 3.92 3.81
N ASN A 152 -21.04 3.52 4.93
CA ASN A 152 -22.30 2.80 4.97
C ASN A 152 -22.21 1.49 4.16
N ASN A 153 -23.15 1.28 3.23
CA ASN A 153 -23.25 0.06 2.45
C ASN A 153 -22.57 0.22 1.08
N ILE A 154 -21.54 -0.57 0.81
CA ILE A 154 -20.81 -0.56 -0.45
C ILE A 154 -21.02 -1.89 -1.17
N THR A 155 -21.66 -1.86 -2.34
CA THR A 155 -21.73 -3.02 -3.23
C THR A 155 -20.57 -2.96 -4.22
N ILE A 156 -19.62 -3.90 -4.13
CA ILE A 156 -18.59 -4.09 -5.15
C ILE A 156 -19.17 -5.00 -6.24
N ALA A 157 -19.51 -4.43 -7.39
CA ALA A 157 -19.92 -5.17 -8.57
C ALA A 157 -18.67 -5.59 -9.34
N TYR A 158 -18.18 -6.80 -9.06
CA TYR A 158 -16.95 -7.33 -9.61
C TYR A 158 -17.22 -8.12 -10.89
N ILE A 159 -16.81 -7.56 -12.02
CA ILE A 159 -17.14 -8.04 -13.35
C ILE A 159 -15.88 -8.64 -13.98
N TYR A 160 -15.87 -9.95 -14.15
CA TYR A 160 -14.85 -10.65 -14.89
C TYR A 160 -15.11 -10.49 -16.39
N LEU A 161 -14.13 -9.93 -17.10
CA LEU A 161 -14.16 -9.81 -18.55
C LEU A 161 -13.35 -10.96 -19.16
N ASP A 162 -14.02 -11.81 -19.93
CA ASP A 162 -13.40 -12.92 -20.65
C ASP A 162 -13.53 -12.66 -22.16
N ASP A 163 -12.43 -12.76 -22.90
CA ASP A 163 -12.44 -12.60 -24.37
C ASP A 163 -11.99 -13.88 -25.09
N GLY A 164 -11.80 -14.98 -24.33
CA GLY A 164 -11.33 -16.25 -24.82
C GLY A 164 -9.91 -16.22 -25.41
N ARG A 165 -9.16 -15.12 -25.27
CA ARG A 165 -7.83 -14.95 -25.88
C ARG A 165 -6.84 -14.28 -24.95
N TRP A 166 -6.98 -12.98 -24.72
CA TRP A 166 -6.11 -12.18 -23.87
C TRP A 166 -6.45 -12.36 -22.39
N SER A 167 -7.74 -12.47 -22.07
CA SER A 167 -8.31 -12.71 -20.75
C SER A 167 -9.15 -13.98 -20.77
N GLN A 168 -8.83 -14.95 -19.91
CA GLN A 168 -9.46 -16.27 -19.83
C GLN A 168 -9.57 -16.74 -18.37
N TRP A 169 -10.76 -16.65 -17.78
CA TRP A 169 -10.96 -16.86 -16.36
C TRP A 169 -11.25 -18.32 -16.00
N SER A 170 -10.23 -19.04 -15.51
CA SER A 170 -10.43 -20.37 -14.92
C SER A 170 -11.19 -20.31 -13.58
N GLY A 171 -11.88 -21.39 -13.21
CA GLY A 171 -12.51 -21.50 -11.88
C GLY A 171 -11.53 -21.29 -10.72
N LYS A 172 -10.30 -21.81 -10.84
CA LYS A 172 -9.25 -21.63 -9.82
C LYS A 172 -8.83 -20.16 -9.67
N ALA A 173 -8.61 -19.46 -10.80
CA ALA A 173 -8.24 -18.04 -10.78
C ALA A 173 -9.35 -17.18 -10.15
N ARG A 174 -10.62 -17.49 -10.44
CA ARG A 174 -11.77 -16.82 -9.83
C ARG A 174 -11.82 -17.03 -8.32
N MET A 175 -11.65 -18.27 -7.85
CA MET A 175 -11.63 -18.56 -6.42
C MET A 175 -10.48 -17.86 -5.68
N GLN A 176 -9.29 -17.82 -6.29
CA GLN A 176 -8.17 -17.05 -5.73
C GLN A 176 -8.49 -15.55 -5.67
N ASN A 177 -9.12 -15.00 -6.70
CA ASN A 177 -9.55 -13.61 -6.71
C ASN A 177 -10.63 -13.31 -5.65
N HIS A 178 -11.53 -14.25 -5.36
CA HIS A 178 -12.51 -14.10 -4.28
C HIS A 178 -11.82 -13.97 -2.92
N THR A 179 -10.79 -14.79 -2.67
CA THR A 179 -9.95 -14.68 -1.48
C THR A 179 -9.23 -13.34 -1.41
N ASN A 180 -8.65 -12.88 -2.53
CA ASN A 180 -8.01 -11.57 -2.62
C ASN A 180 -8.97 -10.43 -2.25
N LEU A 181 -10.19 -10.42 -2.79
CA LEU A 181 -11.18 -9.39 -2.44
C LEU A 181 -11.63 -9.45 -0.98
N LYS A 182 -11.70 -10.63 -0.37
CA LYS A 182 -11.93 -10.72 1.08
C LYS A 182 -10.81 -10.03 1.86
N HIS A 183 -9.55 -10.20 1.44
CA HIS A 183 -8.44 -9.48 2.06
C HIS A 183 -8.54 -7.97 1.84
N VAL A 184 -8.96 -7.52 0.66
CA VAL A 184 -9.19 -6.10 0.36
C VAL A 184 -10.27 -5.50 1.26
N VAL A 185 -11.43 -6.14 1.36
CA VAL A 185 -12.54 -5.68 2.22
C VAL A 185 -12.15 -5.68 3.69
N ASN A 186 -11.50 -6.72 4.18
CA ASN A 186 -11.02 -6.77 5.56
C ASN A 186 -10.01 -5.66 5.83
N TRP A 187 -9.13 -5.37 4.87
CA TRP A 187 -8.18 -4.26 4.98
C TRP A 187 -8.91 -2.92 5.03
N TYR A 188 -9.91 -2.67 4.18
CA TYR A 188 -10.72 -1.44 4.27
C TYR A 188 -11.39 -1.29 5.63
N GLN A 189 -12.00 -2.36 6.16
CA GLN A 189 -12.64 -2.34 7.48
C GLN A 189 -11.62 -2.06 8.59
N GLN A 190 -10.42 -2.65 8.51
CA GLN A 190 -9.34 -2.35 9.43
C GLN A 190 -8.91 -0.88 9.35
N GLN A 191 -8.71 -0.34 8.15
CA GLN A 191 -8.35 1.07 7.98
C GLN A 191 -9.47 1.99 8.48
N ALA A 192 -10.73 1.69 8.18
CA ALA A 192 -11.91 2.42 8.62
C ALA A 192 -11.97 2.54 10.15
N SER A 193 -11.62 1.47 10.87
CA SER A 193 -11.58 1.47 12.34
C SER A 193 -10.57 2.50 12.92
N ASN A 194 -9.45 2.75 12.23
CA ASN A 194 -8.47 3.76 12.63
C ASN A 194 -9.04 5.19 12.57
N TYR A 195 -10.10 5.40 11.78
CA TYR A 195 -10.83 6.66 11.62
C TYR A 195 -12.20 6.65 12.31
N GLN A 196 -12.47 5.68 13.18
CA GLN A 196 -13.74 5.56 13.92
C GLN A 196 -14.97 5.38 13.02
N ILE A 197 -14.78 4.88 11.80
CA ILE A 197 -15.87 4.51 10.89
C ILE A 197 -16.32 3.10 11.26
N THR A 198 -17.56 2.97 11.73
CA THR A 198 -18.10 1.71 12.29
C THR A 198 -19.23 1.11 11.46
N ASP A 199 -19.76 1.86 10.51
CA ASP A 199 -20.92 1.53 9.67
C ASP A 199 -20.54 1.07 8.25
N LEU A 200 -19.25 0.81 8.00
CA LEU A 200 -18.76 0.36 6.69
C LEU A 200 -19.00 -1.14 6.47
N ASN A 201 -19.93 -1.44 5.57
CA ASN A 201 -20.34 -2.78 5.18
C ASN A 201 -20.12 -2.99 3.69
N PHE A 202 -19.66 -4.18 3.32
CA PHE A 202 -19.42 -4.55 1.92
C PHE A 202 -20.27 -5.74 1.49
N ASP A 203 -20.93 -5.60 0.34
CA ASP A 203 -21.53 -6.69 -0.42
C ASP A 203 -20.71 -6.89 -1.70
N ILE A 204 -20.17 -8.08 -1.95
CA ILE A 204 -19.40 -8.35 -3.17
C ILE A 204 -20.24 -9.23 -4.07
N ARG A 205 -20.57 -8.72 -5.27
CA ARG A 205 -21.32 -9.47 -6.28
C ARG A 205 -20.43 -9.72 -7.49
N TYR A 206 -20.39 -10.97 -7.90
CA TYR A 206 -19.53 -11.42 -9.00
C TYR A 206 -20.35 -11.64 -10.26
N PHE A 207 -19.88 -11.07 -11.36
CA PHE A 207 -20.50 -11.16 -12.68
C PHE A 207 -19.48 -11.66 -13.69
N TYR A 208 -19.95 -12.46 -14.65
CA TYR A 208 -19.11 -13.07 -15.67
C TYR A 208 -19.63 -12.62 -17.02
N ILE A 209 -18.84 -11.84 -17.74
CA ILE A 209 -19.29 -11.25 -18.99
C ILE A 209 -18.32 -11.57 -20.11
N ASN A 210 -18.90 -12.01 -21.23
CA ASN A 210 -18.16 -12.24 -22.45
C ASN A 210 -17.93 -10.89 -23.14
N SER A 211 -16.68 -10.65 -23.48
CA SER A 211 -16.21 -9.47 -24.19
C SER A 211 -15.82 -9.80 -25.63
N PRO A 212 -15.80 -8.82 -26.55
CA PRO A 212 -15.37 -9.05 -27.91
C PRO A 212 -13.95 -9.61 -27.93
N LYS A 213 -13.70 -10.58 -28.81
CA LYS A 213 -12.38 -11.19 -28.96
C LYS A 213 -11.32 -10.13 -29.26
N GLY A 214 -10.15 -10.26 -28.63
CA GLY A 214 -9.01 -9.40 -28.93
C GLY A 214 -9.02 -8.11 -28.12
N LEU A 215 -9.37 -8.20 -26.84
CA LEU A 215 -9.18 -7.10 -25.91
C LEU A 215 -7.72 -6.63 -25.93
N SER A 216 -7.54 -5.32 -25.86
CA SER A 216 -6.23 -4.69 -25.70
C SER A 216 -6.33 -3.59 -24.66
N ARG A 217 -5.19 -3.24 -24.04
CA ARG A 217 -5.11 -2.13 -23.09
C ARG A 217 -5.64 -0.83 -23.72
N GLN A 218 -5.24 -0.54 -24.96
CA GLN A 218 -5.63 0.67 -25.68
C GLN A 218 -7.15 0.73 -25.88
N TRP A 219 -7.77 -0.41 -26.19
CA TRP A 219 -9.21 -0.47 -26.34
C TRP A 219 -9.94 -0.26 -25.01
N LEU A 220 -9.47 -0.87 -23.90
CA LEU A 220 -10.06 -0.66 -22.57
C LEU A 220 -10.00 0.81 -22.10
N LEU A 221 -9.00 1.57 -22.57
CA LEU A 221 -8.85 3.01 -22.31
C LEU A 221 -9.70 3.89 -23.25
N SER A 222 -10.26 3.32 -24.32
CA SER A 222 -10.96 4.08 -25.35
C SER A 222 -12.39 4.46 -24.94
N LYS A 223 -12.97 5.44 -25.64
CA LYS A 223 -14.40 5.76 -25.53
C LYS A 223 -15.29 4.60 -26.01
N ASP A 224 -14.77 3.73 -26.87
CA ASP A 224 -15.52 2.60 -27.42
C ASP A 224 -15.81 1.56 -26.33
N PHE A 225 -14.83 1.30 -25.44
CA PHE A 225 -15.08 0.43 -24.29
C PHE A 225 -16.15 1.00 -23.36
N SER A 226 -16.21 2.32 -23.15
CA SER A 226 -17.25 2.91 -22.31
C SER A 226 -18.65 2.74 -22.91
N ARG A 227 -18.80 2.98 -24.23
CA ARG A 227 -20.08 2.72 -24.91
C ARG A 227 -20.45 1.24 -24.84
N TYR A 228 -19.47 0.37 -25.07
CA TYR A 228 -19.62 -1.07 -24.90
C TYR A 228 -20.06 -1.45 -23.47
N ALA A 229 -19.49 -0.81 -22.45
CA ALA A 229 -19.84 -1.03 -21.06
C ALA A 229 -21.25 -0.55 -20.72
N ASP A 230 -21.67 0.59 -21.27
CA ASP A 230 -23.00 1.15 -21.05
C ASP A 230 -24.10 0.30 -21.72
N ASP A 231 -23.86 -0.14 -22.97
CA ASP A 231 -24.89 -0.80 -23.79
C ASP A 231 -24.84 -2.33 -23.68
N MET A 232 -23.68 -2.94 -23.91
CA MET A 232 -23.59 -4.38 -24.13
C MET A 232 -23.42 -5.17 -22.83
N LEU A 233 -22.75 -4.60 -21.83
CA LEU A 233 -22.63 -5.25 -20.51
C LEU A 233 -23.97 -5.22 -19.77
N ALA A 234 -24.70 -4.10 -19.84
CA ALA A 234 -26.04 -3.99 -19.26
C ALA A 234 -26.99 -5.03 -19.84
N GLN A 235 -27.02 -5.17 -21.18
CA GLN A 235 -27.86 -6.16 -21.86
C GLN A 235 -27.53 -7.60 -21.45
N GLN A 236 -26.25 -7.97 -21.36
CA GLN A 236 -25.84 -9.31 -20.91
C GLN A 236 -26.25 -9.60 -19.46
N LEU A 237 -26.41 -8.56 -18.65
CA LEU A 237 -26.90 -8.65 -17.26
C LEU A 237 -28.44 -8.54 -17.17
N GLY A 238 -29.14 -8.33 -18.28
CA GLY A 238 -30.60 -8.20 -18.32
C GLY A 238 -31.14 -6.82 -17.97
N PHE A 239 -30.32 -5.77 -18.07
CA PHE A 239 -30.70 -4.38 -17.77
C PHE A 239 -30.72 -3.52 -19.04
N ALA A 240 -31.57 -2.49 -19.05
CA ALA A 240 -31.67 -1.56 -20.17
C ALA A 240 -30.43 -0.64 -20.29
N SER A 241 -29.77 -0.33 -19.18
CA SER A 241 -28.54 0.46 -19.12
C SER A 241 -27.68 0.09 -17.91
N ILE A 242 -26.40 0.45 -17.92
CA ILE A 242 -25.53 0.26 -16.75
C ILE A 242 -26.01 1.05 -15.54
N LYS A 243 -26.67 2.20 -15.77
CA LYS A 243 -27.28 3.02 -14.72
C LYS A 243 -28.41 2.25 -14.02
N ASP A 244 -29.24 1.54 -14.77
CA ASP A 244 -30.32 0.72 -14.20
C ASP A 244 -29.75 -0.47 -13.41
N PHE A 245 -28.68 -1.08 -13.92
CA PHE A 245 -27.94 -2.12 -13.20
C PHE A 245 -27.39 -1.59 -11.86
N VAL A 246 -26.71 -0.44 -11.86
CA VAL A 246 -26.20 0.21 -10.65
C VAL A 246 -27.33 0.56 -9.66
N THR A 247 -28.43 1.12 -10.17
CA THR A 247 -29.62 1.47 -9.36
C THR A 247 -30.25 0.22 -8.73
N ASN A 248 -30.29 -0.89 -9.46
CA ASN A 248 -30.76 -2.17 -8.95
C ASN A 248 -29.84 -2.70 -7.83
N LEU A 249 -28.52 -2.59 -8.00
CA LEU A 249 -27.55 -3.03 -6.99
C LEU A 249 -27.57 -2.19 -5.72
N SER A 250 -27.81 -0.88 -5.83
CA SER A 250 -28.01 -0.02 -4.67
C SER A 250 -29.39 -0.21 -4.02
N GLN A 251 -30.28 -0.96 -4.66
CA GLN A 251 -31.68 -1.15 -4.27
C GLN A 251 -32.43 0.19 -4.11
N GLY A 252 -32.00 1.22 -4.84
CA GLY A 252 -32.52 2.58 -4.71
C GLY A 252 -32.24 3.26 -3.35
N ARG A 253 -31.39 2.68 -2.49
CA ARG A 253 -31.10 3.23 -1.17
C ARG A 253 -30.04 4.34 -1.25
N ALA A 254 -30.34 5.49 -0.66
CA ALA A 254 -29.44 6.65 -0.67
C ALA A 254 -28.13 6.42 0.13
N ASP A 255 -28.14 5.50 1.08
CA ASP A 255 -26.97 5.09 1.88
C ASP A 255 -26.18 3.92 1.26
N SER A 256 -26.58 3.45 0.08
CA SER A 256 -25.90 2.37 -0.64
C SER A 256 -25.16 2.92 -1.85
N GLN A 257 -23.88 2.61 -1.95
CA GLN A 257 -23.04 2.99 -3.10
C GLN A 257 -22.56 1.75 -3.84
N VAL A 258 -22.22 1.92 -5.11
CA VAL A 258 -21.77 0.83 -5.98
C VAL A 258 -20.40 1.16 -6.55
N ALA A 259 -19.44 0.26 -6.34
CA ALA A 259 -18.14 0.28 -6.98
C ALA A 259 -18.14 -0.71 -8.15
N LEU A 260 -18.11 -0.20 -9.39
CA LEU A 260 -17.97 -1.03 -10.58
C LEU A 260 -16.50 -1.39 -10.80
N VAL A 261 -16.18 -2.68 -10.79
CA VAL A 261 -14.80 -3.17 -10.96
C VAL A 261 -14.76 -4.18 -12.08
N PHE A 262 -14.15 -3.81 -13.20
CA PHE A 262 -13.86 -4.73 -14.29
C PHE A 262 -12.49 -5.39 -14.08
N HIS A 263 -12.39 -6.68 -14.38
CA HIS A 263 -11.13 -7.40 -14.28
C HIS A 263 -10.88 -8.30 -15.50
N THR A 264 -9.82 -8.00 -16.23
CA THR A 264 -9.21 -8.95 -17.16
C THR A 264 -8.01 -9.61 -16.49
N ASN A 265 -7.86 -10.93 -16.62
CA ASN A 265 -6.67 -11.61 -16.12
C ASN A 265 -5.52 -11.59 -17.13
N ALA A 266 -5.32 -10.42 -17.74
CA ALA A 266 -4.24 -10.14 -18.66
C ALA A 266 -3.30 -9.12 -18.01
N GLU A 267 -1.99 -9.19 -18.27
CA GLU A 267 -1.07 -8.20 -17.70
C GLU A 267 -1.11 -6.90 -18.50
N ALA A 268 -1.56 -5.83 -17.84
CA ALA A 268 -1.37 -4.47 -18.30
C ALA A 268 -1.29 -3.53 -17.07
N ARG A 269 -1.30 -2.21 -17.31
CA ARG A 269 -1.45 -1.24 -16.21
C ARG A 269 -2.93 -1.09 -15.91
N SER A 270 -3.30 -1.34 -14.66
CA SER A 270 -4.65 -1.07 -14.14
C SER A 270 -4.87 0.44 -14.03
N PHE A 271 -6.14 0.85 -14.05
CA PHE A 271 -6.52 2.25 -13.98
C PHE A 271 -7.95 2.39 -13.48
N ALA A 272 -8.31 3.56 -12.98
CA ALA A 272 -9.67 3.96 -12.73
C ALA A 272 -10.12 5.05 -13.69
N ARG A 273 -11.37 4.95 -14.15
CA ARG A 273 -12.06 6.03 -14.86
C ARG A 273 -13.04 6.67 -13.89
N THR A 274 -12.64 7.79 -13.32
CA THR A 274 -13.43 8.53 -12.34
C THR A 274 -14.23 9.66 -12.99
N CYS A 275 -15.34 10.03 -12.36
CA CYS A 275 -16.07 11.23 -12.73
C CYS A 275 -15.39 12.46 -12.11
N PRO A 276 -15.06 13.50 -12.89
CA PRO A 276 -14.44 14.70 -12.34
C PRO A 276 -15.41 15.48 -11.44
N ALA A 277 -14.88 16.15 -10.42
CA ALA A 277 -15.64 17.05 -9.57
C ALA A 277 -16.12 18.31 -10.32
N GLY A 278 -17.32 18.81 -9.96
CA GLY A 278 -17.90 20.06 -10.46
C GLY A 278 -18.88 19.91 -11.63
N LYS A 279 -19.13 21.00 -12.38
CA LYS A 279 -20.17 21.06 -13.45
C LYS A 279 -20.03 20.02 -14.57
N GLN A 280 -18.84 19.42 -14.72
CA GLN A 280 -18.58 18.33 -15.68
C GLN A 280 -19.18 16.98 -15.24
N TYR A 281 -19.72 16.88 -14.03
CA TYR A 281 -20.40 15.68 -13.50
C TYR A 281 -21.67 15.29 -14.29
N GLN A 282 -22.42 16.26 -14.81
CA GLN A 282 -23.75 16.00 -15.40
C GLN A 282 -23.73 15.08 -16.63
N SER A 283 -22.58 14.88 -17.27
CA SER A 283 -22.41 13.98 -18.42
C SER A 283 -21.72 12.65 -18.09
N CYS A 284 -21.26 12.44 -16.85
CA CYS A 284 -20.59 11.22 -16.46
C CYS A 284 -21.61 10.12 -16.19
N GLN A 285 -21.76 9.18 -17.14
CA GLN A 285 -22.72 8.08 -17.03
C GLN A 285 -22.17 6.88 -16.26
N ILE A 286 -20.85 6.68 -16.29
CA ILE A 286 -20.18 5.52 -15.71
C ILE A 286 -18.83 5.90 -15.11
N GLU A 287 -18.56 5.31 -13.95
CA GLU A 287 -17.29 5.35 -13.23
C GLU A 287 -16.93 3.91 -12.86
N TYR A 288 -15.68 3.52 -13.11
CA TYR A 288 -15.24 2.14 -12.87
C TYR A 288 -13.73 2.02 -12.66
N ALA A 289 -13.34 0.98 -11.94
CA ALA A 289 -11.96 0.49 -11.87
C ALA A 289 -11.76 -0.59 -12.93
N MET A 290 -10.64 -0.55 -13.64
CA MET A 290 -10.22 -1.55 -14.61
C MET A 290 -8.93 -2.21 -14.15
N LEU A 291 -9.07 -3.44 -13.70
CA LEU A 291 -7.97 -4.29 -13.28
C LEU A 291 -7.48 -5.11 -14.47
N THR A 292 -6.16 -5.10 -14.66
CA THR A 292 -5.47 -5.84 -15.72
C THR A 292 -4.30 -6.58 -15.10
N LYS A 293 -4.60 -7.66 -14.37
CA LYS A 293 -3.60 -8.41 -13.60
C LYS A 293 -3.82 -9.92 -13.74
N LYS A 294 -2.75 -10.66 -14.04
CA LYS A 294 -2.82 -12.13 -13.99
C LYS A 294 -2.92 -12.60 -12.54
N ILE A 295 -3.89 -13.49 -12.30
CA ILE A 295 -4.05 -14.18 -11.02
C ILE A 295 -3.36 -15.54 -11.10
N GLY A 296 -2.43 -15.80 -10.18
CA GLY A 296 -1.70 -17.06 -10.11
C GLY A 296 -0.28 -16.91 -9.57
N PRO A 297 0.49 -18.00 -9.48
CA PRO A 297 1.87 -17.95 -9.00
C PRO A 297 2.70 -17.09 -9.96
N THR A 298 3.18 -15.96 -9.48
CA THR A 298 4.23 -15.21 -10.15
C THR A 298 5.49 -15.26 -9.27
N ASN A 299 6.66 -15.23 -9.90
CA ASN A 299 7.95 -15.18 -9.17
C ASN A 299 8.21 -13.78 -8.56
N ARG A 300 7.18 -12.92 -8.52
CA ARG A 300 7.22 -11.54 -8.05
C ARG A 300 6.27 -11.41 -6.87
N ILE A 301 6.46 -10.35 -6.09
CA ILE A 301 5.51 -9.96 -5.05
C ILE A 301 4.14 -9.80 -5.73
N ASP A 302 3.15 -10.55 -5.26
CA ASP A 302 1.78 -10.45 -5.76
C ASP A 302 1.16 -9.16 -5.21
N THR A 303 1.04 -8.16 -6.08
CA THR A 303 0.46 -6.86 -5.75
C THR A 303 -1.03 -6.80 -6.04
N THR A 304 -1.69 -7.91 -6.39
CA THR A 304 -3.10 -7.91 -6.82
C THR A 304 -4.02 -7.23 -5.81
N THR A 305 -3.91 -7.57 -4.53
CA THR A 305 -4.76 -6.97 -3.48
C THR A 305 -4.49 -5.48 -3.28
N GLN A 306 -3.24 -5.06 -3.45
CA GLN A 306 -2.88 -3.63 -3.42
C GLN A 306 -3.42 -2.88 -4.63
N THR A 307 -3.25 -3.43 -5.84
CA THR A 307 -3.83 -2.84 -7.06
C THR A 307 -5.34 -2.77 -6.96
N GLN A 308 -6.02 -3.85 -6.53
CA GLN A 308 -7.47 -3.83 -6.29
C GLN A 308 -7.88 -2.71 -5.34
N SER A 309 -7.22 -2.62 -4.19
CA SER A 309 -7.55 -1.61 -3.18
C SER A 309 -7.27 -0.19 -3.68
N HIS A 310 -6.15 0.00 -4.39
CA HIS A 310 -5.76 1.28 -4.98
C HIS A 310 -6.77 1.77 -6.02
N GLU A 311 -7.11 0.92 -6.99
CA GLU A 311 -8.01 1.31 -8.08
C GLU A 311 -9.46 1.51 -7.60
N ILE A 312 -9.91 0.73 -6.60
CA ILE A 312 -11.23 0.92 -6.01
C ILE A 312 -11.30 2.25 -5.25
N LEU A 313 -10.22 2.66 -4.55
CA LEU A 313 -10.20 3.93 -3.82
C LEU A 313 -10.37 5.16 -4.73
N HIS A 314 -9.89 5.09 -5.97
CA HIS A 314 -10.14 6.14 -6.96
C HIS A 314 -11.63 6.38 -7.20
N LEU A 315 -12.45 5.33 -7.18
CA LEU A 315 -13.89 5.46 -7.38
C LEU A 315 -14.55 6.27 -6.28
N PHE A 316 -13.92 6.37 -5.10
CA PHE A 316 -14.41 7.16 -3.97
C PHE A 316 -13.71 8.51 -3.82
N GLY A 317 -12.98 8.96 -4.83
CA GLY A 317 -12.40 10.31 -4.85
C GLY A 317 -10.90 10.40 -4.58
N ALA A 318 -10.24 9.29 -4.20
CA ALA A 318 -8.81 9.29 -3.97
C ALA A 318 -8.03 9.55 -5.27
N ALA A 319 -6.94 10.30 -5.18
CA ALA A 319 -6.02 10.57 -6.28
C ALA A 319 -4.64 9.95 -6.05
N ASP A 320 -3.95 9.66 -7.13
CA ASP A 320 -2.56 9.20 -7.12
C ASP A 320 -1.64 10.24 -6.48
N LEU A 321 -1.15 9.95 -5.27
CA LEU A 321 -0.17 10.79 -4.61
C LEU A 321 1.18 10.73 -5.33
N TYR A 322 1.53 9.61 -5.96
CA TYR A 322 2.81 9.47 -6.65
C TYR A 322 2.96 10.39 -7.87
N ASN A 323 1.86 11.00 -8.35
CA ASN A 323 1.86 11.96 -9.45
C ASN A 323 2.20 13.39 -9.02
N ILE A 324 2.19 13.69 -7.70
CA ILE A 324 2.29 15.06 -7.18
C ILE A 324 3.73 15.35 -6.74
N GLN A 325 4.35 16.39 -7.28
CA GLN A 325 5.76 16.75 -7.02
C GLN A 325 6.15 16.72 -5.53
N ASN A 326 5.41 17.42 -4.69
CA ASN A 326 5.74 17.57 -3.26
C ASN A 326 5.25 16.40 -2.38
N ALA A 327 4.67 15.34 -2.96
CA ALA A 327 4.16 14.21 -2.19
C ALA A 327 5.19 13.09 -1.99
N LYS A 328 6.44 13.25 -2.47
CA LYS A 328 7.49 12.23 -2.37
C LYS A 328 7.72 11.73 -0.94
N ASP A 329 8.01 12.64 -0.01
CA ASP A 329 8.26 12.30 1.40
C ASP A 329 6.99 12.43 2.27
N PHE A 330 5.81 12.57 1.66
CA PHE A 330 4.52 12.69 2.33
C PHE A 330 3.73 11.39 2.22
N ALA A 331 3.09 10.98 3.32
CA ALA A 331 2.25 9.79 3.33
C ALA A 331 2.94 8.54 2.72
N VAL A 332 4.14 8.25 3.21
CA VAL A 332 5.10 7.34 2.54
C VAL A 332 4.74 5.85 2.59
N THR A 333 3.69 5.50 3.34
CA THR A 333 3.11 4.15 3.39
C THR A 333 1.69 4.09 2.83
N ASP A 334 1.15 5.24 2.38
CA ASP A 334 -0.20 5.33 1.83
C ASP A 334 -0.28 4.57 0.51
N ILE A 335 -1.36 3.79 0.37
CA ILE A 335 -1.61 2.95 -0.80
C ILE A 335 -1.71 3.75 -2.11
N MET A 336 -2.01 5.05 -2.05
CA MET A 336 -2.07 5.96 -3.18
C MET A 336 -0.70 6.55 -3.55
N ASN A 337 0.36 6.30 -2.77
CA ASN A 337 1.72 6.80 -3.02
C ASN A 337 2.74 5.70 -3.29
N TYR A 338 2.84 4.70 -2.40
CA TYR A 338 3.86 3.66 -2.50
C TYR A 338 3.28 2.26 -2.27
N TYR A 339 3.80 1.30 -3.04
CA TYR A 339 3.52 -0.11 -2.80
C TYR A 339 4.23 -0.62 -1.54
N SER A 340 3.55 -1.49 -0.83
CA SER A 340 4.11 -2.30 0.25
C SER A 340 4.39 -3.74 -0.24
N ALA A 341 5.08 -4.55 0.56
CA ALA A 341 5.27 -5.97 0.26
C ALA A 341 3.97 -6.79 0.33
N ASP A 342 3.00 -6.31 1.12
CA ASP A 342 1.70 -6.92 1.36
C ASP A 342 0.70 -5.79 1.64
N LEU A 343 -0.56 -5.96 1.24
CA LEU A 343 -1.63 -5.01 1.51
C LEU A 343 -1.75 -4.69 3.01
N LYS A 344 -1.57 -5.67 3.90
CA LYS A 344 -1.66 -5.45 5.36
C LYS A 344 -0.63 -4.45 5.91
N TYR A 345 0.42 -4.14 5.15
CA TYR A 345 1.43 -3.15 5.51
C TYR A 345 1.21 -1.79 4.85
N ALA A 346 0.32 -1.69 3.86
CA ALA A 346 -0.10 -0.42 3.31
C ALA A 346 -1.03 0.30 4.30
N SER A 347 -0.95 1.62 4.34
CA SER A 347 -1.84 2.47 5.14
C SER A 347 -2.81 3.22 4.24
N LEU A 348 -3.83 3.76 4.89
CA LEU A 348 -4.69 4.79 4.34
C LEU A 348 -4.47 6.04 5.19
N ASP A 349 -3.58 6.91 4.73
CA ASP A 349 -3.15 8.10 5.45
C ASP A 349 -4.21 9.21 5.37
N PRO A 350 -4.14 10.23 6.23
CA PRO A 350 -5.22 11.21 6.38
C PRO A 350 -5.66 11.93 5.08
N ILE A 351 -4.78 12.06 4.08
CA ILE A 351 -5.13 12.69 2.81
C ILE A 351 -6.07 11.81 1.99
N THR A 352 -5.79 10.51 1.91
CA THR A 352 -6.63 9.52 1.22
C THR A 352 -7.92 9.33 2.00
N ALA A 353 -7.84 9.30 3.33
CA ALA A 353 -9.02 9.21 4.21
C ALA A 353 -9.96 10.41 4.02
N TRP A 354 -9.40 11.60 3.87
CA TRP A 354 -10.18 12.78 3.55
C TRP A 354 -10.85 12.66 2.18
N ALA A 355 -10.10 12.22 1.16
CA ALA A 355 -10.61 12.12 -0.21
C ALA A 355 -11.79 11.16 -0.33
N ILE A 356 -11.79 10.04 0.42
CA ILE A 356 -12.88 9.06 0.45
C ILE A 356 -13.99 9.37 1.47
N GLY A 357 -13.91 10.53 2.14
CA GLY A 357 -14.93 11.05 3.03
C GLY A 357 -14.83 10.64 4.51
N TRP A 358 -13.76 9.97 4.95
CA TRP A 358 -13.60 9.50 6.34
C TRP A 358 -13.10 10.56 7.31
N SER A 359 -12.29 11.52 6.85
CA SER A 359 -11.68 12.54 7.72
C SER A 359 -11.82 13.95 7.16
N LYS A 360 -11.38 14.92 7.98
CA LYS A 360 -11.13 16.30 7.56
C LYS A 360 -9.83 16.38 6.77
N LEU A 361 -9.69 17.43 5.96
CA LEU A 361 -8.51 17.68 5.16
C LEU A 361 -7.29 17.87 6.08
N PRO A 362 -6.21 17.07 5.94
CA PRO A 362 -5.00 17.28 6.71
C PRO A 362 -4.16 18.43 6.13
N THR A 363 -3.15 18.86 6.89
CA THR A 363 -2.09 19.71 6.34
C THR A 363 -1.26 18.91 5.32
N THR A 364 -1.07 19.48 4.13
CA THR A 364 -0.32 18.87 3.02
C THR A 364 0.80 19.80 2.53
N PRO A 365 1.90 19.26 1.99
CA PRO A 365 2.98 20.06 1.37
C PRO A 365 2.66 20.48 -0.08
N PHE A 366 1.42 20.29 -0.52
CA PHE A 366 0.91 20.62 -1.84
C PHE A 366 -0.49 21.20 -1.72
N ALA A 367 -0.91 21.97 -2.72
CA ALA A 367 -2.28 22.46 -2.81
C ALA A 367 -3.27 21.32 -3.08
N VAL A 368 -4.48 21.48 -2.58
CA VAL A 368 -5.60 20.57 -2.80
C VAL A 368 -6.71 21.32 -3.52
N GLU A 369 -7.18 20.81 -4.64
CA GLU A 369 -8.19 21.45 -5.49
C GLU A 369 -9.61 21.16 -4.96
N ASP A 370 -9.97 21.77 -3.82
CA ASP A 370 -11.33 21.64 -3.28
C ASP A 370 -12.32 22.52 -4.08
N LYS A 371 -13.12 21.90 -4.95
CA LYS A 371 -14.17 22.58 -5.74
C LYS A 371 -15.51 22.70 -5.02
N ILE A 372 -15.63 22.24 -3.77
CA ILE A 372 -16.90 22.30 -3.02
C ILE A 372 -17.18 23.71 -2.52
N THR A 373 -16.21 24.63 -2.52
CA THR A 373 -16.46 26.04 -2.21
C THR A 373 -16.61 26.84 -3.51
N PRO A 374 -17.82 27.30 -3.90
CA PRO A 374 -17.91 28.39 -4.84
C PRO A 374 -17.13 29.56 -4.24
N LYS A 375 -16.12 30.06 -4.95
CA LYS A 375 -15.52 31.35 -4.62
C LYS A 375 -16.65 32.37 -4.69
N ILE A 376 -17.26 32.70 -3.54
CA ILE A 376 -18.07 33.89 -3.41
C ILE A 376 -17.09 35.02 -3.64
N ALA A 377 -17.11 35.58 -4.84
CA ALA A 377 -16.47 36.85 -5.10
C ALA A 377 -17.16 37.86 -4.20
N VAL A 378 -16.54 38.19 -3.07
CA VAL A 378 -16.86 39.42 -2.36
C VAL A 378 -16.46 40.54 -3.31
N LYS A 379 -17.48 41.17 -3.90
CA LYS A 379 -17.32 42.45 -4.60
C LYS A 379 -17.10 43.54 -3.58
#